data_AF-A0ABD3X5U1-F1
#
_entry.id   AF-A0ABD3X5U1-F1
#
_cell.length_a   1.000
_cell.length_b   1.000
_cell.length_c   1.000
_cell.angle_alpha   90.00
_cell.angle_beta   90.00
_cell.angle_gamma   90.00
#
_symmetry.space_group_name_H-M   'P 1'
#
loop_
_entity.id
_entity.type
_entity.pdbx_description
1 polymer ?
#
loop_
_entity_poly.entity_id
_entity_poly.type
_entity_poly.pdbx_seq_one_letter_code
_entity_poly.pdbx_strand_id
1 'polypeptide(L)'
;MTSWTQRNTDVVCRMMMYHSSTPNHYVFNGTSTTILIGDIQCRGNETDIGLCKAFLDKANCTDDVVGIDCSDGIQARLTGGNSSMGYAQLQENGSWKQICSSSWSSEEANVFCKTLGF
;
A
#
# COMPACT_ATOMS: atom_id res chain seq x y z
N MET A 1 -0.06 -18.55 -16.21
CA MET A 1 -0.33 -17.18 -15.72
C MET A 1 -0.77 -17.28 -14.28
N THR A 2 0.15 -17.06 -13.37
CA THR A 2 -0.06 -17.18 -11.92
C THR A 2 -0.26 -15.77 -11.39
N SER A 3 -1.45 -15.21 -11.55
CA SER A 3 -1.70 -13.83 -11.13
C SER A 3 -1.79 -13.76 -9.61
N TRP A 4 -0.94 -12.95 -8.98
CA TRP A 4 -1.14 -12.54 -7.60
C TRP A 4 -2.54 -11.94 -7.44
N THR A 5 -3.20 -12.23 -6.32
CA THR A 5 -4.58 -11.81 -6.09
C THR A 5 -4.69 -10.86 -4.91
N GLN A 6 -5.77 -10.07 -4.88
CA GLN A 6 -6.07 -9.19 -3.75
C GLN A 6 -6.16 -9.96 -2.43
N ARG A 7 -6.67 -11.20 -2.44
CA ARG A 7 -6.75 -12.05 -1.23
C ARG A 7 -5.37 -12.34 -0.64
N ASN A 8 -4.35 -12.49 -1.49
CA ASN A 8 -2.99 -12.68 -1.02
C ASN A 8 -2.46 -11.38 -0.39
N THR A 9 -2.73 -10.23 -1.03
CA THR A 9 -2.38 -8.91 -0.52
C THR A 9 -3.00 -8.67 0.86
N ASP A 10 -4.29 -8.96 1.02
CA ASP A 10 -5.02 -8.76 2.28
C ASP A 10 -4.43 -9.61 3.42
N VAL A 11 -4.08 -10.88 3.14
CA VAL A 11 -3.44 -11.76 4.12
C VAL A 11 -2.07 -11.22 4.54
N VAL A 12 -1.23 -10.78 3.59
CA VAL A 12 0.10 -10.24 3.91
C VAL A 12 -0.02 -8.96 4.73
N CYS A 13 -0.88 -8.03 4.33
CA CYS A 13 -1.04 -6.77 5.05
C CYS A 13 -1.58 -7.00 6.46
N ARG A 14 -2.57 -7.88 6.61
CA ARG A 14 -3.09 -8.27 7.93
C ARG A 14 -2.04 -8.96 8.79
N MET A 15 -1.25 -9.87 8.23
CA MET A 15 -0.14 -10.56 8.91
C MET A 15 0.88 -9.56 9.48
N MET A 16 1.13 -8.46 8.76
CA MET A 16 2.00 -7.36 9.20
C MET A 16 1.28 -6.32 10.08
N MET A 17 0.05 -6.59 10.54
CA MET A 17 -0.78 -5.70 11.37
C MET A 17 -1.24 -4.41 10.68
N TYR A 18 -1.13 -4.32 9.35
CA TYR A 18 -1.74 -3.24 8.57
C TYR A 18 -3.22 -3.56 8.33
N HIS A 19 -4.09 -2.64 8.75
CA HIS A 19 -5.53 -2.71 8.54
C HIS A 19 -5.96 -1.83 7.37
N SER A 20 -5.18 -1.90 6.29
CA SER A 20 -5.44 -1.07 5.14
C SER A 20 -6.82 -1.36 4.56
N SER A 21 -7.58 -0.29 4.32
CA SER A 21 -8.86 -0.30 3.63
C SER A 21 -8.68 -0.55 2.13
N THR A 22 -7.53 -0.18 1.56
CA THR A 22 -7.24 -0.31 0.13
C THR A 22 -5.80 -0.80 -0.13
N PRO A 23 -5.42 -1.99 0.38
CA PRO A 23 -4.08 -2.50 0.14
C PRO A 23 -3.92 -2.84 -1.34
N ASN A 24 -2.74 -2.59 -1.89
CA ASN A 24 -2.48 -2.75 -3.32
C ASN A 24 -1.27 -3.65 -3.58
N HIS A 25 -1.17 -4.14 -4.81
CA HIS A 25 -0.01 -4.89 -5.25
C HIS A 25 0.39 -4.49 -6.67
N TYR A 26 1.68 -4.64 -6.95
CA TYR A 26 2.28 -4.26 -8.22
C TYR A 26 3.14 -5.42 -8.72
N VAL A 27 3.12 -5.63 -10.02
CA VAL A 27 3.97 -6.63 -10.68
C VAL A 27 5.15 -5.90 -11.31
N PHE A 28 6.36 -6.35 -11.00
CA PHE A 28 7.60 -5.82 -11.54
C PHE A 28 8.36 -6.94 -12.24
N ASN A 29 9.21 -6.55 -13.20
CA ASN A 29 10.20 -7.45 -13.73
C ASN A 29 11.29 -7.65 -12.68
N GLY A 30 11.42 -8.88 -12.20
CA GLY A 30 12.54 -9.30 -11.38
C GLY A 30 13.84 -9.30 -12.19
N THR A 31 14.96 -9.25 -11.48
CA THR A 31 16.30 -9.21 -12.07
C THR A 31 17.07 -10.53 -11.81
N SER A 32 16.35 -11.65 -11.65
CA SER A 32 16.67 -12.66 -10.64
C SER A 32 17.85 -13.61 -10.95
N THR A 33 18.74 -13.75 -9.97
CA THR A 33 19.58 -14.94 -9.68
C THR A 33 19.01 -15.80 -8.54
N THR A 34 17.79 -15.52 -8.06
CA THR A 34 17.15 -16.10 -6.87
C THR A 34 16.01 -17.08 -7.22
N ILE A 35 15.77 -18.04 -6.31
CA ILE A 35 14.64 -18.98 -6.38
C ILE A 35 13.34 -18.23 -6.06
N LEU A 36 12.39 -18.24 -6.99
CA LEU A 36 11.06 -17.62 -6.83
C LEU A 36 10.04 -18.66 -6.32
N ILE A 37 9.08 -18.19 -5.51
CA ILE A 37 7.90 -18.94 -5.07
C ILE A 37 6.70 -18.40 -5.83
N GLY A 38 6.05 -19.27 -6.61
CA GLY A 38 4.87 -18.93 -7.40
C GLY A 38 3.57 -19.42 -6.78
N ASP A 39 2.46 -19.05 -7.42
CA ASP A 39 1.14 -19.67 -7.22
C ASP A 39 0.65 -19.74 -5.77
N ILE A 40 0.90 -18.67 -5.00
CA ILE A 40 0.29 -18.51 -3.68
C ILE A 40 -1.21 -18.24 -3.88
N GLN A 41 -2.05 -19.05 -3.23
CA GLN A 41 -3.51 -19.03 -3.34
C GLN A 41 -4.15 -18.98 -1.95
N CYS A 42 -4.27 -17.76 -1.42
CA CYS A 42 -4.99 -17.52 -0.17
C CYS A 42 -6.51 -17.53 -0.38
N ARG A 43 -7.24 -18.02 0.62
CA ARG A 43 -8.70 -17.89 0.75
C ARG A 43 -9.09 -16.48 1.22
N GLY A 44 -8.19 -15.79 1.91
CA GLY A 44 -8.36 -14.44 2.46
C GLY A 44 -8.61 -14.41 3.97
N ASN A 45 -8.73 -15.57 4.62
CA ASN A 45 -8.95 -15.68 6.07
C ASN A 45 -7.74 -16.26 6.83
N GLU A 46 -6.66 -16.58 6.11
CA GLU A 46 -5.40 -17.02 6.69
C GLU A 46 -4.79 -15.91 7.55
N THR A 47 -4.22 -16.27 8.71
CA THR A 47 -3.51 -15.33 9.58
C THR A 47 -2.06 -15.10 9.16
N ASP A 48 -1.55 -15.96 8.28
CA ASP A 48 -0.16 -15.99 7.83
C ASP A 48 -0.11 -16.49 6.38
N ILE A 49 0.73 -15.88 5.54
CA ILE A 49 0.84 -16.26 4.12
C ILE A 49 1.35 -17.70 3.92
N GLY A 50 2.11 -18.23 4.88
CA GLY A 50 2.56 -19.63 4.90
C GLY A 50 1.44 -20.64 5.11
N LEU A 51 0.25 -20.21 5.54
CA LEU A 51 -0.95 -21.06 5.61
C LEU A 51 -1.73 -21.10 4.30
N CYS A 52 -1.39 -20.24 3.34
CA CYS A 52 -1.99 -20.27 2.02
C CYS A 52 -1.45 -21.47 1.23
N LYS A 53 -2.27 -21.99 0.31
CA LYS A 53 -1.81 -23.03 -0.61
C LYS A 53 -0.78 -22.42 -1.56
N ALA A 54 0.39 -23.03 -1.68
CA ALA A 54 1.43 -22.60 -2.62
C ALA A 54 1.84 -23.77 -3.52
N PHE A 55 2.11 -23.50 -4.79
CA PHE A 55 2.67 -24.47 -5.72
C PHE A 55 4.11 -24.08 -6.04
N LEU A 56 5.05 -24.93 -5.62
CA LEU A 56 6.49 -24.71 -5.78
C LEU A 56 7.01 -25.13 -7.16
N ASP A 57 6.13 -25.55 -8.08
CA ASP A 57 6.55 -26.03 -9.39
C ASP A 57 7.01 -24.85 -10.26
N LYS A 58 8.33 -24.71 -10.28
CA LYS A 58 9.19 -23.64 -10.79
C LYS A 58 9.00 -23.28 -12.28
N ALA A 59 8.10 -23.94 -13.00
CA ALA A 59 7.99 -23.82 -14.46
C ALA A 59 7.31 -22.52 -14.93
N ASN A 60 6.57 -21.80 -14.07
CA ASN A 60 5.68 -20.71 -14.49
C ASN A 60 6.01 -19.32 -13.93
N CYS A 61 7.02 -19.17 -13.07
CA CYS A 61 7.51 -17.86 -12.63
C CYS A 61 8.79 -17.55 -13.40
N THR A 62 8.65 -16.80 -14.48
CA THR A 62 9.75 -16.52 -15.41
C THR A 62 10.65 -15.42 -14.89
N ASP A 63 10.09 -14.29 -14.44
CA ASP A 63 10.84 -13.19 -13.81
C ASP A 63 9.95 -12.26 -12.97
N ASP A 64 8.63 -12.36 -13.04
CA ASP A 64 7.71 -11.45 -12.36
C ASP A 64 7.83 -11.54 -10.83
N VAL A 65 8.06 -10.41 -10.18
CA VAL A 65 8.04 -10.27 -8.72
C VAL A 65 6.89 -9.36 -8.30
N VAL A 66 6.35 -9.62 -7.11
CA VAL A 66 5.24 -8.84 -6.56
C VAL A 66 5.75 -7.89 -5.49
N GLY A 67 5.41 -6.61 -5.60
CA GLY A 67 5.49 -5.66 -4.49
C GLY A 67 4.10 -5.42 -3.90
N ILE A 68 4.07 -5.24 -2.59
CA ILE A 68 2.83 -5.10 -1.80
C ILE A 68 2.88 -3.75 -1.10
N ASP A 69 1.80 -2.98 -1.24
CA ASP A 69 1.57 -1.74 -0.53
C ASP A 69 0.41 -1.93 0.45
N CYS A 70 0.76 -2.00 1.73
CA CYS A 70 -0.19 -2.14 2.82
C CYS A 70 -0.55 -0.80 3.47
N SER A 71 -0.09 0.32 2.92
CA SER A 71 -0.42 1.63 3.46
C SER A 71 -1.81 2.04 2.99
N ASP A 72 -2.64 2.50 3.93
CA ASP A 72 -3.71 3.41 3.56
C ASP A 72 -3.03 4.72 3.21
N GLY A 73 -2.92 4.99 1.91
CA GLY A 73 -2.35 6.24 1.43
C GLY A 73 -2.94 7.40 2.23
N ILE A 74 -2.08 8.27 2.75
CA ILE A 74 -2.54 9.39 3.57
C ILE A 74 -3.30 10.34 2.64
N GLN A 75 -4.62 10.45 2.83
CA GLN A 75 -5.41 11.40 2.07
C GLN A 75 -5.17 12.80 2.65
N ALA A 76 -4.82 13.74 1.78
CA ALA A 76 -4.61 15.14 2.14
C ALA A 76 -5.70 16.00 1.51
N ARG A 77 -6.12 17.08 2.19
CA ARG A 77 -6.99 18.11 1.61
C ARG A 77 -6.79 19.48 2.25
N LEU A 78 -7.18 20.52 1.52
CA LEU A 78 -7.36 21.87 2.04
C LEU A 78 -8.85 22.14 2.31
N THR A 79 -9.16 22.80 3.42
CA THR A 79 -10.54 23.20 3.78
C THR A 79 -10.60 24.67 4.20
N GLY A 80 -11.76 25.31 4.11
CA GLY A 80 -11.93 26.69 4.59
C GLY A 80 -11.21 27.78 3.78
N GLY A 81 -10.87 27.50 2.52
CA GLY A 81 -10.26 28.47 1.60
C GLY A 81 -10.66 28.20 0.15
N ASN A 82 -9.70 28.21 -0.78
CA ASN A 82 -9.92 27.94 -2.20
C ASN A 82 -9.14 26.70 -2.67
N SER A 83 -9.05 26.47 -3.99
CA SER A 83 -8.39 25.30 -4.56
C SER A 83 -6.93 25.15 -4.12
N SER A 84 -6.23 26.24 -3.83
CA SER A 84 -4.78 26.27 -3.59
C SER A 84 -4.42 26.86 -2.22
N MET A 85 -5.39 27.10 -1.34
CA MET A 85 -5.18 27.68 -0.01
C MET A 85 -6.25 27.23 0.97
N GLY A 86 -5.88 26.87 2.19
CA GLY A 86 -6.81 26.53 3.26
C GLY A 86 -6.13 25.85 4.45
N TYR A 87 -6.94 25.32 5.38
CA TYR A 87 -6.48 24.47 6.47
C TYR A 87 -6.11 23.08 5.95
N ALA A 88 -4.85 22.71 6.15
CA ALA A 88 -4.33 21.39 5.86
C ALA A 88 -4.98 20.33 6.78
N GLN A 89 -5.52 19.29 6.17
CA GLN A 89 -6.05 18.12 6.87
C GLN A 89 -5.49 16.83 6.26
N LEU A 90 -5.17 15.88 7.13
CA LEU A 90 -4.83 14.51 6.76
C LEU A 90 -5.92 13.56 7.26
N GLN A 91 -6.22 12.52 6.48
CA GLN A 91 -7.09 11.45 6.94
C GLN A 91 -6.26 10.35 7.61
N GLU A 92 -6.60 10.03 8.85
CA GLU A 92 -6.02 8.92 9.59
C GLU A 92 -7.15 8.11 10.24
N ASN A 93 -7.15 6.79 10.04
CA ASN A 93 -8.17 5.88 10.56
C ASN A 93 -9.61 6.34 10.25
N GLY A 94 -9.84 6.75 9.00
CA GLY A 94 -11.14 7.23 8.51
C GLY A 94 -11.54 8.64 8.99
N SER A 95 -10.76 9.27 9.87
CA SER A 95 -11.06 10.59 10.44
C SER A 95 -10.15 11.68 9.89
N TRP A 96 -10.72 12.83 9.54
CA TRP A 96 -9.97 14.00 9.12
C TRP A 96 -9.42 14.77 10.31
N LYS A 97 -8.11 15.01 10.34
CA LYS A 97 -7.40 15.72 11.41
C LYS A 97 -6.73 16.97 10.85
N GLN A 98 -6.85 18.09 11.57
CA GLN A 98 -6.08 19.30 11.27
C GLN A 98 -4.65 19.17 11.79
N ILE A 99 -3.71 19.78 11.08
CA ILE A 99 -2.30 19.76 11.46
C ILE A 99 -2.00 20.92 12.42
N CYS A 100 -1.27 20.64 13.49
CA CYS A 100 -0.88 21.66 14.47
C CYS A 100 0.21 22.58 13.90
N SER A 101 0.06 23.90 14.10
CA SER A 101 1.00 24.89 13.57
C SER A 101 2.36 24.91 14.28
N SER A 102 2.47 24.33 15.49
CA SER A 102 3.69 24.40 16.30
C SER A 102 4.89 23.64 15.70
N SER A 103 4.64 22.72 14.77
CA SER A 103 5.66 21.89 14.11
C SER A 103 5.51 21.93 12.58
N TRP A 104 4.88 22.97 12.04
CA TRP A 104 4.60 23.09 10.61
C TRP A 104 5.44 24.20 9.99
N SER A 105 6.48 23.83 9.25
CA SER A 105 7.36 24.74 8.52
C SER A 105 7.00 24.81 7.03
N SER A 106 7.71 25.68 6.30
CA SER A 106 7.61 25.79 4.84
C SER A 106 7.96 24.49 4.12
N GLU A 107 8.85 23.69 4.70
CA GLU A 107 9.33 22.44 4.18
C GLU A 107 8.21 21.39 4.21
N GLU A 108 7.49 21.26 5.34
CA GLU A 108 6.31 20.38 5.42
C GLU A 108 5.18 20.88 4.53
N ALA A 109 4.95 22.19 4.45
CA ALA A 109 3.95 22.78 3.55
C ALA A 109 4.22 22.44 2.08
N ASN A 110 5.49 22.48 1.66
CA ASN A 110 5.90 22.15 0.29
C ASN A 110 5.63 20.67 -0.02
N VAL A 111 5.92 19.76 0.91
CA VAL A 111 5.59 18.33 0.74
C VAL A 111 4.08 18.14 0.64
N PHE A 112 3.30 18.80 1.49
CA PHE A 112 1.84 18.72 1.48
C PHE A 112 1.23 19.21 0.16
N CYS A 113 1.70 20.34 -0.37
CA CYS A 113 1.25 20.85 -1.68
C CYS A 113 1.54 19.86 -2.81
N LYS A 114 2.72 19.23 -2.82
CA LYS A 114 3.06 18.19 -3.81
C LYS A 114 2.14 16.98 -3.71
N THR A 115 1.75 16.56 -2.50
CA THR A 115 0.77 15.48 -2.30
C THR A 115 -0.59 15.82 -2.91
N LEU A 116 -0.96 17.11 -2.94
CA LEU A 116 -2.19 17.60 -3.59
C LEU A 116 -2.05 17.84 -5.10
N GLY A 117 -0.84 17.67 -5.66
CA GLY A 117 -0.57 17.90 -7.08
C GLY A 117 -0.33 19.37 -7.48
N PHE A 118 0.08 20.22 -6.53
CA PHE A 118 0.54 21.59 -6.80
C PHE A 118 2.05 21.66 -7.03
#